data_AF-A0A2V9FW55-F1
#
_entry.id   AF-A0A2V9FW55-F1
#
_cell.length_a   1.000
_cell.length_b   1.000
_cell.length_c   1.000
_cell.angle_alpha   90.00
_cell.angle_beta   90.00
_cell.angle_gamma   90.00
#
_symmetry.space_group_name_H-M   'P 1'
#
loop_
_entity.id
_entity.type
_entity.pdbx_description
1 polymer ?
#
loop_
_entity_poly.entity_id
_entity_poly.type
_entity_poly.pdbx_seq_one_letter_code
_entity_poly.pdbx_strand_id
1 'polypeptide(L)'
;MSTETPVILSAVRTPIGKFQGGLVGFSAPELGGKAVAEAIRRAGLEAKQIDEAILGNVVQAGLGQNPARQAALKGGCDARVAAMTINKVCGSGLKAVALAAQAVQL
;
A
#
# COMPACT_ATOMS: atom_id res chain seq x y z
N MET A 1 31.11 5.59 -4.14
CA MET A 1 29.87 5.48 -3.34
C MET A 1 29.05 4.39 -3.97
N SER A 2 28.87 3.26 -3.28
CA SER A 2 28.00 2.19 -3.77
C SER A 2 26.57 2.70 -3.64
N THR A 3 25.92 2.96 -4.78
CA THR A 3 24.52 3.38 -4.81
C THR A 3 23.67 2.12 -4.78
N GLU A 4 23.10 1.79 -3.63
CA GLU A 4 22.13 0.70 -3.55
C GLU A 4 20.89 1.09 -4.36
N THR A 5 20.58 0.30 -5.38
CA THR A 5 19.45 0.55 -6.29
C THR A 5 18.19 -0.08 -5.70
N PRO A 6 17.11 0.69 -5.45
CA PRO A 6 15.82 0.13 -5.05
C PRO A 6 15.27 -0.83 -6.11
N VAL A 7 14.76 -1.99 -5.68
CA VAL A 7 14.20 -3.01 -6.57
C VAL A 7 12.75 -3.35 -6.20
N ILE A 8 11.97 -3.82 -7.18
CA ILE A 8 10.58 -4.27 -6.99
C ILE A 8 10.59 -5.81 -6.85
N LEU A 9 10.24 -6.31 -5.67
CA LEU A 9 10.19 -7.76 -5.41
C LEU A 9 8.88 -8.41 -5.89
N SER A 10 7.77 -7.67 -5.90
CA SER A 10 6.48 -8.13 -6.41
C SER A 10 5.58 -6.96 -6.83
N ALA A 11 4.60 -7.23 -7.69
CA ALA A 11 3.57 -6.27 -8.09
C ALA A 11 2.23 -6.97 -8.34
N VAL A 12 1.17 -6.49 -7.70
CA VAL A 12 -0.18 -7.07 -7.75
C VAL A 12 -1.25 -6.00 -7.70
N ARG A 13 -2.47 -6.37 -8.06
CA ARG A 13 -3.65 -5.49 -7.98
C ARG A 13 -4.92 -6.30 -7.77
N THR A 14 -5.95 -5.64 -7.26
CA THR A 14 -7.32 -6.15 -7.32
C THR A 14 -7.86 -6.08 -8.76
N PRO A 15 -8.99 -6.74 -9.07
CA PRO A 15 -9.84 -6.33 -10.18
C PRO A 15 -10.26 -4.86 -10.03
N ILE A 16 -10.59 -4.21 -11.16
CA ILE A 16 -11.15 -2.85 -11.17
C ILE A 16 -12.67 -2.98 -11.32
N GLY A 17 -13.42 -2.55 -10.31
CA GLY A 17 -14.87 -2.55 -10.32
C GLY A 17 -15.45 -1.30 -10.99
N LYS A 18 -16.63 -1.43 -11.62
CA LYS A 18 -17.43 -0.27 -12.04
C LYS A 18 -18.03 0.41 -10.80
N PHE A 19 -18.34 1.71 -10.92
CA PHE A 19 -19.01 2.46 -9.86
C PHE A 19 -20.34 1.78 -9.47
N GLN A 20 -20.57 1.58 -8.17
CA GLN A 20 -21.70 0.81 -7.62
C GLN A 20 -21.82 -0.63 -8.15
N GLY A 21 -20.71 -1.21 -8.64
CA GLY A 21 -20.65 -2.58 -9.16
C GLY A 21 -20.15 -3.60 -8.13
N GLY A 22 -19.56 -4.69 -8.63
CA GLY A 22 -19.24 -5.89 -7.82
C GLY A 22 -18.23 -5.73 -6.68
N LEU A 23 -17.59 -4.56 -6.52
CA LEU A 23 -16.68 -4.28 -5.39
C LEU A 23 -17.25 -3.28 -4.37
N VAL A 24 -18.52 -2.85 -4.51
CA VAL A 24 -19.15 -1.84 -3.65
C VAL A 24 -19.17 -2.23 -2.16
N GLY A 25 -19.17 -3.53 -1.86
CA GLY A 25 -19.14 -4.03 -0.49
C GLY A 25 -17.79 -3.90 0.23
N PHE A 26 -16.75 -3.40 -0.44
CA PHE A 26 -15.43 -3.20 0.15
C PHE A 26 -15.08 -1.71 0.24
N SER A 27 -14.59 -1.29 1.40
CA SER A 27 -13.93 -0.01 1.61
C SER A 27 -12.55 0.02 0.93
N ALA A 28 -12.03 1.22 0.68
CA ALA A 28 -10.70 1.38 0.09
C ALA A 28 -9.58 0.71 0.91
N PRO A 29 -9.54 0.79 2.26
CA PRO A 29 -8.55 0.05 3.04
C PRO A 29 -8.68 -1.48 2.95
N GLU A 30 -9.87 -2.03 2.71
CA GLU A 30 -10.05 -3.49 2.53
C GLU A 30 -9.48 -3.97 1.20
N LEU A 31 -9.74 -3.22 0.13
CA LEU A 31 -9.13 -3.50 -1.17
C LEU A 31 -7.61 -3.32 -1.12
N GLY A 32 -7.14 -2.26 -0.45
CA GLY A 32 -5.72 -2.02 -0.21
C GLY A 32 -5.06 -3.15 0.59
N GLY A 33 -5.70 -3.60 1.68
CA GLY A 33 -5.18 -4.69 2.50
C GLY A 33 -5.07 -6.02 1.75
N LYS A 34 -6.04 -6.34 0.88
CA LYS A 34 -5.95 -7.52 0.00
C LYS A 34 -4.75 -7.43 -0.94
N ALA A 35 -4.47 -6.25 -1.51
CA ALA A 35 -3.30 -6.04 -2.36
C ALA A 35 -1.98 -6.12 -1.57
N VAL A 36 -1.92 -5.55 -0.37
CA VAL A 36 -0.74 -5.62 0.52
C VAL A 36 -0.42 -7.06 0.90
N ALA A 37 -1.40 -7.84 1.37
CA ALA A 37 -1.21 -9.23 1.76
C ALA A 37 -0.64 -10.07 0.59
N GLU A 38 -1.21 -9.91 -0.60
CA GLU A 38 -0.78 -10.66 -1.78
C GLU A 38 0.59 -10.18 -2.30
N ALA A 39 0.92 -8.89 -2.17
CA ALA A 39 2.24 -8.37 -2.52
C ALA A 39 3.34 -8.97 -1.63
N ILE A 40 3.12 -8.97 -0.31
CA ILE A 40 4.04 -9.58 0.66
C ILE A 40 4.21 -11.08 0.36
N ARG A 41 3.10 -11.80 0.16
CA ARG A 41 3.12 -13.23 -0.16
C ARG A 41 3.90 -13.54 -1.44
N ARG A 42 3.70 -12.78 -2.52
CA ARG A 42 4.42 -12.99 -3.79
C ARG A 42 5.88 -12.57 -3.75
N ALA A 43 6.23 -11.63 -2.88
CA ALA A 43 7.62 -11.25 -2.63
C ALA A 43 8.38 -12.31 -1.81
N GLY A 44 7.69 -13.33 -1.27
CA GLY A 44 8.30 -14.34 -0.40
C GLY A 44 8.77 -13.79 0.95
N LEU A 45 8.16 -12.68 1.39
CA LEU A 45 8.51 -12.00 2.64
C LEU A 45 7.57 -12.39 3.78
N GLU A 46 8.09 -12.35 5.00
CA GLU A 46 7.28 -12.34 6.20
C GLU A 46 6.83 -10.91 6.55
N ALA A 47 5.63 -10.78 7.12
CA ALA A 47 5.07 -9.47 7.52
C ALA A 47 5.99 -8.66 8.47
N LYS A 48 6.80 -9.35 9.28
CA LYS A 48 7.75 -8.71 10.22
C LYS A 48 8.91 -8.00 9.53
N GLN A 49 9.19 -8.33 8.27
CA GLN A 49 10.26 -7.74 7.44
C GLN A 49 9.84 -6.44 6.77
N ILE A 50 8.58 -6.03 6.90
CA ILE A 50 8.09 -4.75 6.39
C ILE A 50 8.35 -3.69 7.45
N ASP A 51 8.98 -2.57 7.06
CA ASP A 51 9.25 -1.45 7.96
C ASP A 51 8.25 -0.29 7.78
N GLU A 52 7.84 -0.01 6.53
CA GLU A 52 6.92 1.08 6.19
C GLU A 52 5.93 0.68 5.07
N ALA A 53 4.68 1.12 5.20
CA ALA A 53 3.63 0.99 4.19
C ALA A 53 3.14 2.37 3.70
N ILE A 54 3.46 2.71 2.45
CA ILE A 54 3.05 3.98 1.82
C ILE A 54 1.96 3.68 0.79
N LEU A 55 0.75 4.21 0.98
CA LEU A 55 -0.37 3.99 0.05
C LEU A 55 -1.00 5.32 -0.38
N GLY A 56 -1.37 5.39 -1.66
CA GLY A 56 -2.10 6.52 -2.22
C GLY A 56 -3.62 6.38 -2.02
N ASN A 57 -4.29 7.39 -1.44
CA ASN A 57 -5.75 7.46 -1.39
C ASN A 57 -6.23 8.92 -1.51
N VAL A 58 -7.03 9.20 -2.54
CA VAL A 58 -7.47 10.57 -2.87
C VAL A 58 -8.65 11.03 -2.02
N VAL A 59 -9.79 10.35 -2.13
CA VAL A 59 -11.01 10.69 -1.38
C VAL A 59 -11.01 9.87 -0.10
N GLN A 60 -10.64 10.51 1.02
CA GLN A 60 -10.45 9.83 2.32
C GLN A 60 -11.66 9.95 3.27
N ALA A 61 -12.60 10.85 2.94
CA ALA A 61 -13.79 11.08 3.77
C ALA A 61 -14.56 9.76 3.99
N GLY A 62 -14.93 9.49 5.25
CA GLY A 62 -15.65 8.27 5.64
C GLY A 62 -14.78 7.01 5.79
N LEU A 63 -13.47 7.07 5.53
CA LEU A 63 -12.58 5.90 5.66
C LEU A 63 -11.96 5.72 7.04
N GLY A 64 -12.10 6.69 7.94
CA GLY A 64 -11.45 6.69 9.26
C GLY A 64 -9.98 7.11 9.23
N GLN A 65 -9.26 6.86 10.32
CA GLN A 65 -7.87 7.32 10.47
C GLN A 65 -6.90 6.56 9.57
N ASN A 66 -6.08 7.30 8.81
CA ASN A 66 -4.95 6.79 8.01
C ASN A 66 -5.29 5.50 7.20
N PRO A 67 -5.94 5.64 6.02
CA PRO A 67 -6.26 4.51 5.14
C PRO A 67 -5.10 3.54 4.86
N ALA A 68 -3.87 4.03 4.71
CA ALA A 68 -2.67 3.22 4.53
C ALA A 68 -2.39 2.33 5.74
N ARG A 69 -2.51 2.86 6.96
CA ARG A 69 -2.36 2.08 8.20
C ARG A 69 -3.40 0.98 8.30
N GLN A 70 -4.66 1.29 8.00
CA GLN A 70 -5.72 0.30 7.98
C GLN A 70 -5.46 -0.80 6.94
N ALA A 71 -5.03 -0.43 5.74
CA ALA A 71 -4.67 -1.38 4.70
C ALA A 71 -3.48 -2.27 5.10
N ALA A 72 -2.43 -1.70 5.69
CA ALA A 72 -1.27 -2.46 6.18
C ALA A 72 -1.68 -3.50 7.23
N LEU A 73 -2.46 -3.10 8.24
CA LEU A 73 -2.97 -4.02 9.26
C LEU A 73 -3.88 -5.10 8.67
N LYS A 74 -4.82 -4.73 7.79
CA LYS A 74 -5.68 -5.70 7.08
C LYS A 74 -4.89 -6.62 6.14
N GLY A 75 -3.72 -6.18 5.68
CA GLY A 75 -2.77 -6.95 4.88
C GLY A 75 -1.86 -7.87 5.69
N GLY A 76 -1.99 -7.87 7.02
CA GLY A 76 -1.22 -8.73 7.92
C GLY A 76 0.12 -8.15 8.38
N CYS A 77 0.42 -6.87 8.09
CA CYS A 77 1.61 -6.21 8.62
C CYS A 77 1.54 -6.10 10.16
N ASP A 78 2.72 -6.14 10.79
CA ASP A 78 2.84 -5.95 12.24
C ASP A 78 2.39 -4.56 12.68
N ALA A 79 1.90 -4.43 13.91
CA ALA A 79 1.49 -3.14 14.47
C ALA A 79 2.65 -2.13 14.57
N ARG A 80 3.92 -2.57 14.58
CA ARG A 80 5.10 -1.70 14.56
C ARG A 80 5.33 -0.98 13.22
N VAL A 81 4.74 -1.49 12.12
CA VAL A 81 4.99 -0.99 10.75
C VAL A 81 4.48 0.44 10.61
N ALA A 82 5.38 1.37 10.26
CA ALA A 82 5.00 2.74 9.97
C ALA A 82 4.08 2.79 8.75
N ALA A 83 3.12 3.73 8.70
CA ALA A 83 2.22 3.81 7.56
C ALA A 83 1.82 5.24 7.22
N MET A 84 1.88 5.57 5.93
CA MET A 84 1.62 6.90 5.41
C MET A 84 0.59 6.85 4.27
N THR A 85 -0.53 7.54 4.47
CA THR A 85 -1.47 7.82 3.38
C THR A 85 -1.04 9.09 2.67
N ILE A 86 -0.87 9.02 1.35
CA ILE A 86 -0.55 10.21 0.55
C ILE A 86 -1.65 10.54 -0.45
N ASN A 87 -1.77 11.83 -0.77
CA ASN A 87 -2.70 12.32 -1.77
C ASN A 87 -2.00 13.29 -2.72
N LYS A 88 -1.79 12.83 -3.96
CA LYS A 88 -1.40 13.62 -5.13
C LYS A 88 -2.40 13.38 -6.27
N VAL A 89 -3.70 13.35 -5.94
CA VAL A 89 -4.80 13.02 -6.86
C VAL A 89 -4.49 11.73 -7.64
N CYS A 90 -4.64 11.71 -8.96
CA CYS A 90 -4.38 10.53 -9.80
C CYS A 90 -2.92 10.04 -9.70
N GLY A 91 -1.98 10.91 -9.32
CA GLY A 91 -0.58 10.58 -9.12
C GLY A 91 -0.24 9.96 -7.76
N SER A 92 -1.22 9.74 -6.87
CA SER A 92 -0.98 9.25 -5.51
C SER A 92 -0.29 7.88 -5.49
N GLY A 93 -0.74 6.93 -6.33
CA GLY A 93 -0.15 5.60 -6.37
C GLY A 93 1.32 5.63 -6.80
N LEU A 94 1.64 6.38 -7.87
CA LEU A 94 3.02 6.48 -8.35
C LEU A 94 3.91 7.26 -7.39
N LYS A 95 3.40 8.32 -6.74
CA LYS A 95 4.17 9.06 -5.75
C LYS A 95 4.47 8.20 -4.51
N ALA A 96 3.61 7.25 -4.17
CA ALA A 96 3.84 6.32 -3.06
C ALA A 96 5.04 5.42 -3.35
N VAL A 97 5.10 4.86 -4.57
CA VAL A 97 6.25 4.08 -5.04
C VAL A 97 7.54 4.92 -5.06
N ALA A 98 7.46 6.17 -5.53
CA ALA A 98 8.63 7.07 -5.53
C ALA A 98 9.13 7.38 -4.12
N LEU A 99 8.24 7.61 -3.14
CA LEU A 99 8.62 7.81 -1.74
C LEU A 99 9.23 6.54 -1.14
N ALA A 100 8.67 5.36 -1.44
CA ALA A 100 9.23 4.09 -0.97
C ALA A 100 10.63 3.83 -1.53
N ALA A 101 10.86 4.12 -2.82
CA ALA A 101 12.19 4.05 -3.41
C ALA A 101 13.18 5.00 -2.74
N GLN A 102 12.77 6.24 -2.43
CA GLN A 102 13.59 7.20 -1.69
C GLN A 102 13.91 6.74 -0.27
N ALA A 103 12.98 6.03 0.40
CA ALA A 103 13.16 5.57 1.77
C ALA A 103 14.20 4.44 1.90
N VAL A 104 14.40 3.64 0.86
CA VAL A 104 15.34 2.49 0.85
C VAL A 104 16.64 2.77 0.09
N GLN A 105 16.80 3.99 -0.46
CA GLN A 105 18.01 4.39 -1.17
C GLN A 105 19.07 4.89 -0.16
N LEU A 106 20.29 4.35 -0.23
CA LEU A 106 21.46 4.80 0.54
C LEU A 106 22.25 5.93 -0.15
#